data_AF-A0A0B5HX64-F1
#
_entry.id   AF-A0A0B5HX64-F1
#
_cell.length_a   1.000
_cell.length_b   1.000
_cell.length_c   1.000
_cell.angle_alpha   90.00
_cell.angle_beta   90.00
_cell.angle_gamma   90.00
#
_symmetry.space_group_name_H-M   'P 1'
#
loop_
_entity.id
_entity.type
_entity.pdbx_description
1 polymer ?
#
loop_
_entity_poly.entity_id
_entity_poly.type
_entity_poly.pdbx_seq_one_letter_code
_entity_poly.pdbx_strand_id
1 'polypeptide(L)'
;MKIDKSQLKKPLSLILTYRDVKGFGEGIFGDGKLIIFRGEGHYSPVAYHSQSETYQAGEYSAGVVSSKFYDLFGSEPSDSFSEIIVYCGRYGLETSLGLVHRLGKDHSSKLTLVGCGCDIDKKIEHARKLGIKFIRSECGGEETLADIATSIIKK
;
A
#
# COMPACT_ATOMS: atom_id res chain seq x y z
N MET A 1 -10.96 -9.01 -9.01
CA MET A 1 -10.52 -10.28 -8.41
C MET A 1 -11.62 -10.82 -7.48
N LYS A 2 -12.00 -12.10 -7.55
CA LYS A 2 -12.83 -12.75 -6.50
C LYS A 2 -11.89 -13.54 -5.60
N ILE A 3 -11.85 -13.21 -4.31
CA ILE A 3 -10.98 -13.85 -3.32
C ILE A 3 -11.77 -14.94 -2.59
N ASP A 4 -11.29 -16.17 -2.66
CA ASP A 4 -11.78 -17.23 -1.78
C ASP A 4 -11.11 -17.10 -0.41
N LYS A 5 -11.87 -16.65 0.59
CA LYS A 5 -11.37 -16.43 1.95
C LYS A 5 -10.86 -17.70 2.62
N SER A 6 -11.31 -18.88 2.17
CA SER A 6 -10.82 -20.16 2.70
C SER A 6 -9.33 -20.39 2.42
N GLN A 7 -8.78 -19.67 1.44
CA GLN A 7 -7.37 -19.75 1.06
C GLN A 7 -6.46 -18.90 1.94
N LEU A 8 -6.99 -17.97 2.76
CA LEU A 8 -6.18 -17.04 3.54
C LEU A 8 -5.60 -17.70 4.80
N LYS A 9 -4.30 -17.50 5.04
CA LYS A 9 -3.59 -18.00 6.22
C LYS A 9 -2.95 -16.85 7.00
N LYS A 10 -3.06 -16.90 8.32
CA LYS A 10 -2.41 -15.93 9.21
C LYS A 10 -0.99 -16.41 9.57
N PRO A 11 0.00 -15.51 9.74
CA PRO A 11 -0.10 -14.06 9.59
C PRO A 11 -0.23 -13.61 8.11
N LEU A 12 -1.13 -12.66 7.85
CA LEU A 12 -1.49 -12.20 6.50
C LEU A 12 -0.84 -10.84 6.21
N SER A 13 -0.25 -10.68 5.03
CA SER A 13 0.44 -9.45 4.60
C SER A 13 -0.19 -8.85 3.35
N LEU A 14 -0.16 -7.53 3.23
CA LEU A 14 -0.74 -6.77 2.12
C LEU A 14 0.32 -5.91 1.44
N ILE A 15 0.40 -5.97 0.12
CA ILE A 15 1.11 -4.98 -0.70
C ILE A 15 0.08 -4.18 -1.49
N LEU A 16 0.07 -2.86 -1.27
CA LEU A 16 -0.72 -1.87 -2.02
C LEU A 16 0.22 -1.12 -2.95
N THR A 17 -0.01 -1.26 -4.24
CA THR A 17 0.81 -0.61 -5.27
C THR A 17 -0.02 -0.25 -6.49
N TYR A 18 0.51 0.66 -7.30
CA TYR A 18 -0.03 1.01 -8.61
C TYR A 18 0.93 0.63 -9.75
N ARG A 19 2.06 0.03 -9.40
CA ARG A 19 3.06 -0.47 -10.34
C ARG A 19 2.99 -1.98 -10.42
N ASP A 20 3.63 -2.52 -11.44
CA ASP A 20 3.93 -3.95 -11.50
C ASP A 20 4.81 -4.35 -10.32
N VAL A 21 4.71 -5.61 -9.92
CA VAL A 21 5.64 -6.24 -8.98
C VAL A 21 6.29 -7.38 -9.75
N LYS A 22 7.61 -7.38 -9.89
CA LYS A 22 8.27 -8.30 -10.81
C LYS A 22 8.00 -9.75 -10.42
N GLY A 23 7.46 -10.52 -11.37
CA GLY A 23 7.10 -11.94 -11.14
C GLY A 23 5.79 -12.14 -10.37
N PHE A 24 5.05 -11.07 -10.05
CA PHE A 24 3.79 -11.15 -9.33
C PHE A 24 2.70 -10.30 -10.01
N GLY A 25 1.51 -10.90 -10.18
CA GLY A 25 0.29 -10.18 -10.55
C GLY A 25 -0.43 -9.59 -9.34
N GLU A 26 -1.59 -8.97 -9.58
CA GLU A 26 -2.59 -8.82 -8.52
C GLU A 26 -3.11 -10.22 -8.14
N GLY A 27 -3.18 -10.52 -6.85
CA GLY A 27 -3.57 -11.87 -6.42
C GLY A 27 -3.21 -12.22 -4.98
N ILE A 28 -3.40 -13.50 -4.69
CA ILE A 28 -3.07 -14.14 -3.42
C ILE A 28 -1.89 -15.08 -3.67
N PHE A 29 -0.88 -15.03 -2.80
CA PHE A 29 0.38 -15.75 -2.95
C PHE A 29 0.83 -16.40 -1.64
N GLY A 30 1.73 -17.37 -1.76
CA GLY A 30 2.35 -18.07 -0.62
C GLY A 30 1.34 -18.76 0.27
N ASP A 31 0.47 -19.60 -0.30
CA ASP A 31 -0.60 -20.31 0.41
C ASP A 31 -1.52 -19.39 1.23
N GLY A 32 -1.78 -18.19 0.70
CA GLY A 32 -2.66 -17.22 1.35
C GLY A 32 -2.03 -16.34 2.40
N LYS A 33 -0.70 -16.26 2.47
CA LYS A 33 0.03 -15.38 3.39
C LYS A 33 0.20 -13.96 2.87
N LEU A 34 0.16 -13.78 1.55
CA LEU A 34 0.35 -12.48 0.90
C LEU A 34 -0.80 -12.17 -0.05
N ILE A 35 -1.30 -10.94 0.04
CA ILE A 35 -2.17 -10.35 -0.97
C ILE A 35 -1.43 -9.19 -1.60
N ILE A 36 -1.37 -9.17 -2.94
CA ILE A 36 -0.90 -8.01 -3.70
C ILE A 36 -2.12 -7.42 -4.38
N PHE A 37 -2.39 -6.16 -4.06
CA PHE A 37 -3.50 -5.41 -4.61
C PHE A 37 -2.96 -4.26 -5.46
N ARG A 38 -3.28 -4.30 -6.76
CA ARG A 38 -2.81 -3.31 -7.73
C ARG A 38 -3.90 -2.26 -7.95
N GLY A 39 -4.01 -1.36 -6.98
CA GLY A 39 -5.04 -0.33 -6.94
C GLY A 39 -4.47 1.08 -6.84
N GLU A 40 -4.76 1.88 -7.88
CA GLU A 40 -5.08 3.31 -7.78
C GLU A 40 -3.98 4.34 -7.46
N GLY A 41 -2.81 4.22 -8.09
CA GLY A 41 -1.98 5.41 -8.35
C GLY A 41 -2.50 6.27 -9.50
N HIS A 42 -3.61 5.86 -10.12
CA HIS A 42 -4.21 6.51 -11.29
C HIS A 42 -5.60 7.11 -11.03
N TYR A 43 -6.19 6.95 -9.84
CA TYR A 43 -7.40 7.72 -9.48
C TYR A 43 -6.99 9.09 -8.96
N SER A 44 -6.57 9.93 -9.89
CA SER A 44 -6.75 11.38 -9.79
C SER A 44 -7.74 11.74 -10.90
N PRO A 45 -9.06 11.64 -10.67
CA PRO A 45 -9.92 12.54 -11.38
C PRO A 45 -9.53 13.92 -10.85
N VAL A 46 -9.10 14.76 -11.79
CA VAL A 46 -8.86 16.20 -11.68
C VAL A 46 -7.53 16.67 -11.05
N ALA A 47 -6.83 17.47 -11.86
CA ALA A 47 -5.71 18.31 -11.50
C ALA A 47 -6.14 19.26 -10.38
N TYR A 48 -5.61 19.07 -9.17
CA TYR A 48 -5.87 19.97 -8.04
C TYR A 48 -4.58 20.68 -7.63
N HIS A 49 -4.66 22.00 -7.53
CA HIS A 49 -3.54 22.93 -7.39
C HIS A 49 -3.30 23.40 -5.94
N SER A 50 -3.86 22.75 -4.91
CA SER A 50 -3.70 23.16 -3.51
C SER A 50 -3.42 22.00 -2.53
N GLN A 51 -2.62 22.26 -1.48
CA GLN A 51 -2.23 21.27 -0.46
C GLN A 51 -3.40 20.69 0.36
N SER A 52 -4.52 21.41 0.47
CA SER A 52 -5.73 20.92 1.18
C SER A 52 -6.50 19.88 0.36
N GLU A 53 -6.46 20.00 -0.97
CA GLU A 53 -7.18 19.10 -1.89
C GLU A 53 -6.44 17.79 -2.12
N THR A 54 -5.10 17.79 -2.01
CA THR A 54 -4.29 16.57 -2.11
C THR A 54 -4.50 15.63 -0.91
N TYR A 55 -4.75 16.17 0.28
CA TYR A 55 -5.13 15.38 1.46
C TYR A 55 -6.50 14.72 1.28
N GLN A 56 -7.47 15.44 0.71
CA GLN A 56 -8.81 14.89 0.41
C GLN A 56 -8.77 13.80 -0.66
N ALA A 57 -7.94 13.94 -1.70
CA ALA A 57 -7.72 12.91 -2.72
C ALA A 57 -7.08 11.64 -2.12
N GLY A 58 -6.15 11.81 -1.18
CA GLY A 58 -5.54 10.72 -0.44
C GLY A 58 -6.53 9.98 0.48
N GLU A 59 -7.36 10.71 1.23
CA GLU A 59 -8.43 10.13 2.06
C GLU A 59 -9.52 9.43 1.23
N TYR A 60 -9.88 9.99 0.07
CA TYR A 60 -10.80 9.35 -0.88
C TYR A 60 -10.23 8.04 -1.42
N SER A 61 -8.98 8.06 -1.89
CA SER A 61 -8.30 6.86 -2.39
C SER A 61 -8.17 5.80 -1.29
N ALA A 62 -7.91 6.22 -0.04
CA ALA A 62 -7.90 5.34 1.11
C ALA A 62 -9.29 4.77 1.42
N GLY A 63 -10.35 5.55 1.23
CA GLY A 63 -11.73 5.10 1.30
C GLY A 63 -12.08 4.09 0.20
N VAL A 64 -11.60 4.28 -1.03
CA VAL A 64 -11.79 3.33 -2.14
C VAL A 64 -11.03 2.04 -1.88
N VAL A 65 -9.78 2.12 -1.42
CA VAL A 65 -9.01 0.93 -1.00
C VAL A 65 -9.73 0.23 0.15
N SER A 66 -10.14 0.96 1.20
CA SER A 66 -10.88 0.37 2.32
C SER A 66 -12.21 -0.25 1.87
N SER A 67 -12.98 0.40 1.00
CA SER A 67 -14.24 -0.13 0.45
C SER A 67 -14.02 -1.39 -0.38
N LYS A 68 -13.09 -1.37 -1.35
CA LYS A 68 -12.76 -2.55 -2.15
C LYS A 68 -12.25 -3.68 -1.27
N PHE A 69 -11.50 -3.35 -0.23
CA PHE A 69 -11.02 -4.32 0.74
C PHE A 69 -12.16 -4.87 1.59
N TYR A 70 -13.05 -4.02 2.09
CA TYR A 70 -14.22 -4.41 2.86
C TYR A 70 -15.17 -5.28 2.05
N ASP A 71 -15.39 -4.96 0.77
CA ASP A 71 -16.18 -5.78 -0.15
C ASP A 71 -15.56 -7.17 -0.36
N LEU A 72 -14.23 -7.26 -0.40
CA LEU A 72 -13.50 -8.51 -0.60
C LEU A 72 -13.32 -9.33 0.68
N PHE A 73 -13.14 -8.68 1.83
CA PHE A 73 -12.68 -9.31 3.08
C PHE A 73 -13.67 -9.18 4.25
N GLY A 74 -14.64 -8.26 4.18
CA GLY A 74 -15.65 -8.03 5.22
C GLY A 74 -15.11 -7.29 6.45
N SER A 75 -13.92 -6.70 6.34
CA SER A 75 -13.23 -5.96 7.40
C SER A 75 -12.27 -4.95 6.77
N GLU A 76 -11.81 -3.98 7.56
CA GLU A 76 -10.76 -3.06 7.10
C GLU A 76 -9.41 -3.80 6.97
N PRO A 77 -8.54 -3.36 6.04
CA PRO A 77 -7.23 -4.01 5.81
C PRO A 77 -6.33 -4.02 7.05
N SER A 78 -6.60 -3.20 8.05
CA SER A 78 -5.74 -3.07 9.22
C SER A 78 -5.93 -4.11 10.30
N ASP A 79 -7.16 -4.63 10.45
CA ASP A 79 -7.51 -5.61 11.47
C ASP A 79 -7.05 -7.02 11.09
N SER A 80 -7.06 -7.31 9.79
CA SER A 80 -6.82 -8.66 9.28
C SER A 80 -5.35 -8.96 9.00
N PHE A 81 -4.49 -7.93 9.03
CA PHE A 81 -3.11 -8.02 8.54
C PHE A 81 -2.09 -7.84 9.66
N SER A 82 -0.98 -8.55 9.54
CA SER A 82 0.21 -8.37 10.36
C SER A 82 1.17 -7.33 9.78
N GLU A 83 1.13 -7.14 8.46
CA GLU A 83 2.01 -6.21 7.75
C GLU A 83 1.28 -5.61 6.53
N ILE A 84 1.38 -4.30 6.37
CA ILE A 84 0.82 -3.55 5.24
C ILE A 84 1.95 -2.73 4.63
N ILE A 85 2.16 -2.91 3.33
CA ILE A 85 3.22 -2.26 2.57
C ILE A 85 2.57 -1.40 1.50
N VAL A 86 2.89 -0.10 1.49
CA VAL A 86 2.35 0.85 0.50
C VAL A 86 3.47 1.38 -0.35
N TYR A 87 3.38 1.19 -1.67
CA TYR A 87 4.30 1.80 -2.62
C TYR A 87 3.94 3.26 -2.91
N CYS A 88 4.94 4.13 -2.89
CA CYS A 88 4.84 5.56 -3.10
C CYS A 88 5.93 6.04 -4.08
N GLY A 89 5.63 5.98 -5.37
CA GLY A 89 6.39 6.68 -6.41
C GLY A 89 5.81 8.07 -6.73
N ARG A 90 6.45 8.80 -7.66
CA ARG A 90 6.09 10.18 -8.04
C ARG A 90 4.60 10.36 -8.42
N TYR A 91 4.07 9.47 -9.26
CA TYR A 91 2.72 9.65 -9.84
C TYR A 91 1.57 9.35 -8.88
N GLY A 92 1.84 8.58 -7.82
CA GLY A 92 0.89 8.28 -6.76
C GLY A 92 1.26 8.90 -5.42
N LEU A 93 2.10 9.95 -5.40
CA LEU A 93 2.68 10.50 -4.17
C LEU A 93 1.60 10.87 -3.15
N GLU A 94 0.67 11.76 -3.52
CA GLU A 94 -0.36 12.26 -2.60
C GLU A 94 -1.33 11.15 -2.18
N THR A 95 -1.75 10.31 -3.13
CA THR A 95 -2.63 9.17 -2.87
C THR A 95 -2.00 8.19 -1.87
N SER A 96 -0.76 7.75 -2.13
CA SER A 96 -0.06 6.81 -1.26
C SER A 96 0.20 7.42 0.11
N LEU A 97 0.58 8.70 0.20
CA LEU A 97 0.80 9.36 1.49
C LEU A 97 -0.50 9.55 2.27
N GLY A 98 -1.61 9.91 1.62
CA GLY A 98 -2.91 10.01 2.32
C GLY A 98 -3.42 8.67 2.82
N LEU A 99 -3.29 7.61 2.03
CA LEU A 99 -3.55 6.23 2.47
C LEU A 99 -2.69 5.85 3.68
N VAL A 100 -1.40 6.14 3.61
CA VAL A 100 -0.45 5.85 4.69
C VAL A 100 -0.76 6.67 5.94
N HIS A 101 -1.17 7.92 5.78
CA HIS A 101 -1.61 8.77 6.88
C HIS A 101 -2.84 8.20 7.58
N ARG A 102 -3.86 7.80 6.82
CA ARG A 102 -5.09 7.21 7.37
C ARG A 102 -4.79 5.91 8.10
N LEU A 103 -4.10 4.97 7.45
CA LEU A 103 -3.74 3.68 8.05
C LEU A 103 -2.79 3.85 9.24
N GLY A 104 -1.89 4.83 9.17
CA GLY A 104 -0.88 5.09 10.18
C GLY A 104 -1.43 5.61 11.50
N LYS A 105 -2.61 6.26 11.51
CA LYS A 105 -3.26 6.75 12.74
C LYS A 105 -3.51 5.63 13.75
N ASP A 106 -3.97 4.48 13.26
CA ASP A 106 -4.40 3.37 14.13
C ASP A 106 -3.49 2.13 14.02
N HIS A 107 -2.62 2.06 13.00
CA HIS A 107 -1.89 0.84 12.66
C HIS A 107 -0.42 1.06 12.26
N SER A 108 0.22 2.11 12.77
CA SER A 108 1.61 2.47 12.47
C SER A 108 2.61 1.33 12.62
N SER A 109 2.45 0.46 13.63
CA SER A 109 3.35 -0.69 13.89
C SER A 109 3.35 -1.76 12.80
N LYS A 110 2.29 -1.81 11.98
CA LYS A 110 2.12 -2.79 10.89
C LYS A 110 2.45 -2.19 9.52
N LEU A 111 2.60 -0.87 9.44
CA LEU A 111 2.65 -0.15 8.17
C LEU A 111 4.10 0.14 7.75
N THR A 112 4.38 -0.09 6.47
CA THR A 112 5.66 0.22 5.83
C THR A 112 5.41 1.03 4.55
N LEU A 113 6.11 2.16 4.42
CA LEU A 113 6.14 2.98 3.23
C LEU A 113 7.34 2.58 2.37
N VAL A 114 7.11 2.17 1.11
CA VAL A 114 8.17 1.89 0.13
C VAL A 114 8.19 3.01 -0.90
N GLY A 115 9.35 3.61 -1.20
CA GLY A 115 9.39 4.72 -2.16
C GLY A 115 10.71 4.92 -2.89
N CYS A 116 10.60 5.34 -4.16
CA CYS A 116 11.74 5.74 -4.97
C CYS A 116 12.23 7.16 -4.64
N GLY A 117 13.34 7.58 -5.25
CA GLY A 117 14.04 8.84 -4.97
C GLY A 117 13.28 10.15 -5.27
N CYS A 118 12.21 10.13 -6.08
CA CYS A 118 11.40 11.33 -6.30
C CYS A 118 10.71 11.75 -5.00
N ASP A 119 10.81 13.02 -4.60
CA ASP A 119 10.16 13.55 -3.39
C ASP A 119 10.53 12.76 -2.12
N ILE A 120 11.75 12.22 -2.07
CA ILE A 120 12.17 11.29 -1.01
C ILE A 120 12.13 11.94 0.38
N ASP A 121 12.50 13.21 0.49
CA ASP A 121 12.49 13.93 1.77
C ASP A 121 11.06 14.03 2.31
N LYS A 122 10.07 14.31 1.45
CA LYS A 122 8.66 14.35 1.82
C LYS A 122 8.18 12.98 2.32
N LYS A 123 8.57 11.88 1.66
CA LYS A 123 8.19 10.52 2.06
C LYS A 123 8.82 10.12 3.39
N ILE A 124 10.11 10.39 3.57
CA ILE A 124 10.85 10.13 4.81
C ILE A 124 10.25 10.93 5.95
N GLU A 125 9.99 12.23 5.75
CA GLU A 125 9.38 13.08 6.77
C GLU A 125 7.99 12.56 7.17
N HIS A 126 7.19 12.14 6.19
CA HIS A 126 5.86 11.58 6.43
C HIS A 126 5.93 10.27 7.23
N ALA A 127 6.84 9.36 6.84
CA ALA A 127 7.05 8.11 7.56
C ALA A 127 7.50 8.36 9.01
N ARG A 128 8.42 9.33 9.21
CA ARG A 128 8.89 9.73 10.54
C ARG A 128 7.77 10.31 11.41
N LYS A 129 6.92 11.18 10.85
CA LYS A 129 5.79 11.78 11.57
C LYS A 129 4.79 10.74 12.07
N LEU A 130 4.60 9.66 11.31
CA LEU A 130 3.68 8.58 11.65
C LEU A 130 4.33 7.43 12.44
N GLY A 131 5.65 7.46 12.65
CA GLY A 131 6.38 6.38 13.32
C GLY A 131 6.38 5.06 12.55
N ILE A 132 6.30 5.11 11.21
CA ILE A 132 6.26 3.92 10.35
C ILE A 132 7.62 3.66 9.69
N LYS A 133 7.83 2.42 9.24
CA LYS A 133 9.05 2.04 8.51
C LYS A 133 9.06 2.69 7.12
N PHE A 134 10.23 3.14 6.68
CA PHE A 134 10.46 3.56 5.30
C PHE A 134 11.51 2.67 4.64
N ILE A 135 11.20 2.13 3.47
CA ILE A 135 12.12 1.36 2.63
C ILE A 135 12.33 2.16 1.34
N ARG A 136 13.60 2.49 1.07
CA ARG A 136 13.96 3.09 -0.21
C ARG A 136 13.94 2.00 -1.30
N SER A 137 13.34 2.30 -2.43
CA SER A 137 13.33 1.44 -3.61
C SER A 137 14.09 2.06 -4.78
N GLU A 138 14.32 1.25 -5.81
CA GLU A 138 14.61 1.70 -7.16
C GLU A 138 13.42 2.46 -7.78
N CYS A 139 13.63 3.07 -8.96
CA CYS A 139 12.56 3.72 -9.70
C CYS A 139 11.51 2.68 -10.14
N GLY A 140 10.24 2.93 -9.86
CA GLY A 140 9.15 1.97 -10.15
C GLY A 140 8.89 0.97 -9.01
N GLY A 141 9.90 0.61 -8.21
CA GLY A 141 9.75 -0.25 -7.03
C GLY A 141 9.40 -1.71 -7.31
N GLU A 142 9.42 -2.12 -8.58
CA GLU A 142 9.03 -3.46 -9.04
C GLU A 142 9.91 -4.58 -8.46
N GLU A 143 11.23 -4.36 -8.39
CA GLU A 143 12.22 -5.30 -7.84
C GLU A 143 12.16 -5.29 -6.31
N THR A 144 12.18 -4.11 -5.68
CA THR A 144 12.10 -4.00 -4.21
C THR A 144 10.82 -4.64 -3.67
N LEU A 145 9.67 -4.42 -4.32
CA LEU A 145 8.42 -5.05 -3.91
C LEU A 145 8.43 -6.57 -4.15
N ALA A 146 9.08 -7.04 -5.22
CA ALA A 146 9.20 -8.48 -5.49
C ALA A 146 10.08 -9.19 -4.46
N ASP A 147 11.17 -8.54 -4.00
CA ASP A 147 12.03 -9.06 -2.94
C ASP A 147 11.27 -9.13 -1.60
N ILE A 148 10.47 -8.11 -1.28
CA ILE A 148 9.59 -8.11 -0.11
C ILE A 148 8.55 -9.23 -0.21
N ALA A 149 7.85 -9.33 -1.34
CA ALA A 149 6.84 -10.36 -1.59
C ALA A 149 7.43 -11.77 -1.44
N THR A 150 8.57 -12.03 -2.05
CA THR A 150 9.29 -13.30 -1.96
C THR A 150 9.69 -13.63 -0.53
N SER A 151 10.16 -12.62 0.23
CA SER A 151 10.54 -12.78 1.62
C SER A 151 9.33 -13.12 2.51
N ILE A 152 8.16 -12.51 2.26
CA ILE A 152 6.92 -12.83 2.97
C ILE A 152 6.48 -14.26 2.70
N ILE A 153 6.53 -14.69 1.43
CA ILE A 153 6.08 -16.04 1.03
C ILE A 153 6.96 -17.14 1.63
N LYS A 154 8.26 -16.88 1.81
CA LYS A 154 9.22 -17.85 2.36
C LYS A 154 9.20 -17.98 3.89
N LYS A 155 8.58 -17.05 4.62
CA LYS A 155 8.36 -17.15 6.08
C LYS A 155 7.25 -18.16 6.36
#